data_AF-A0A1J3CX80-F1
#
_entry.id   AF-A0A1J3CX80-F1
#
_cell.length_a   1.000
_cell.length_b   1.000
_cell.length_c   1.000
_cell.angle_alpha   90.00
_cell.angle_beta   90.00
_cell.angle_gamma   90.00
#
_symmetry.space_group_name_H-M   'P 1'
#
loop_
_entity.id
_entity.type
_entity.pdbx_description
1 polymer ?
#
loop_
_entity_poly.entity_id
_entity_poly.type
_entity_poly.pdbx_seq_one_letter_code
_entity_poly.pdbx_strand_id
1 'polypeptide(L)'
;PDSLEVFHFCRKSMPMFHNLLTLSFESDKNRGWLVVPLLLTNSPNLETLVIKGLVHQVTDICGDACPCIPKKKTKKRRKKKKKKKDVCCLSTCRVKVLNISGYRGTTRERKQMQHFLANLKMS
;
A
#
# COMPACT_ATOMS: atom_id res chain seq x y z
N PRO A 1 -5.28 -20.71 -5.76
CA PRO A 1 -5.05 -19.26 -5.98
C PRO A 1 -5.06 -18.52 -4.65
N ASP A 2 -3.97 -17.84 -4.30
CA ASP A 2 -3.94 -17.01 -3.09
C ASP A 2 -4.83 -15.77 -3.27
N SER A 3 -5.53 -15.38 -2.20
CA SER A 3 -6.49 -14.26 -2.20
C SER A 3 -5.90 -12.96 -2.76
N LEU A 4 -4.61 -12.70 -2.51
CA LEU A 4 -3.89 -11.51 -2.99
C LEU A 4 -3.70 -11.45 -4.52
N GLU A 5 -3.59 -12.59 -5.21
CA GLU A 5 -3.49 -12.63 -6.68
C GLU A 5 -4.83 -12.31 -7.35
N VAL A 6 -5.93 -12.80 -6.77
CA VAL A 6 -7.28 -12.51 -7.24
C VAL A 6 -7.57 -11.02 -7.17
N PHE A 7 -7.15 -10.36 -6.08
CA PHE A 7 -7.33 -8.92 -5.89
C PHE A 7 -6.53 -8.05 -6.88
N HIS A 8 -5.35 -8.51 -7.29
CA HIS A 8 -4.57 -7.80 -8.32
C HIS A 8 -5.28 -7.79 -9.67
N PHE A 9 -5.90 -8.91 -10.06
CA PHE A 9 -6.63 -9.04 -11.31
C PHE A 9 -7.95 -8.25 -11.29
N CYS A 10 -8.63 -8.23 -10.13
CA CYS A 10 -9.92 -7.59 -9.93
C CYS A 10 -9.87 -6.09 -9.57
N ARG A 11 -8.80 -5.36 -9.95
CA ARG A 11 -8.61 -3.93 -9.57
C ARG A 11 -9.82 -3.02 -9.88
N LYS A 12 -10.60 -3.33 -10.91
CA LYS A 12 -11.81 -2.56 -11.29
C LYS A 12 -13.10 -3.06 -10.62
N SER A 13 -13.09 -4.26 -10.06
CA SER A 13 -14.24 -4.94 -9.46
C SER A 13 -14.04 -5.20 -7.96
N MET A 14 -13.04 -4.55 -7.35
CA MET A 14 -12.79 -4.67 -5.92
C MET A 14 -14.00 -4.11 -5.16
N PRO A 15 -14.64 -4.89 -4.28
CA PRO A 15 -15.77 -4.40 -3.50
C PRO A 15 -15.32 -3.30 -2.54
N MET A 16 -16.26 -2.44 -2.17
CA MET A 16 -16.06 -1.48 -1.09
C MET A 16 -16.30 -2.18 0.25
N PHE A 17 -15.38 -2.00 1.18
CA PHE A 17 -15.40 -2.60 2.50
C PHE A 17 -15.87 -1.57 3.55
N HIS A 18 -17.13 -1.16 3.46
CA HIS A 18 -17.70 -0.12 4.33
C HIS A 18 -17.67 -0.50 5.82
N ASN A 19 -17.74 -1.79 6.13
CA ASN A 19 -17.80 -2.30 7.49
C ASN A 19 -16.42 -2.77 8.01
N LEU A 20 -15.36 -2.63 7.21
CA LEU A 20 -14.03 -3.08 7.60
C LEU A 20 -13.36 -2.03 8.48
N LEU A 21 -13.33 -2.31 9.79
CA LEU A 21 -12.70 -1.45 10.80
C LEU A 21 -11.24 -1.79 11.04
N THR A 22 -10.86 -3.06 10.86
CA THR A 22 -9.49 -3.55 11.07
C THR A 22 -9.01 -4.32 9.85
N LEU A 23 -7.85 -3.94 9.33
CA LEU A 23 -7.17 -4.63 8.24
C LEU A 23 -5.84 -5.15 8.76
N SER A 24 -5.63 -6.46 8.64
CA SER A 24 -4.34 -7.10 8.95
C SER A 24 -3.79 -7.77 7.71
N PHE A 25 -2.51 -7.54 7.40
CA PHE A 25 -1.81 -8.28 6.36
C PHE A 25 -0.36 -8.57 6.76
N GLU A 26 0.20 -9.62 6.17
CA GLU A 26 1.62 -9.95 6.29
C GLU A 26 2.35 -9.52 5.03
N SER A 27 3.47 -8.81 5.21
CA SER A 27 4.30 -8.35 4.10
C SER A 27 5.09 -9.53 3.56
N ASP A 28 4.80 -9.92 2.33
CA ASP A 28 5.56 -10.93 1.61
C ASP A 28 6.66 -10.31 0.73
N LYS A 29 7.82 -10.97 0.73
CA LYS A 29 9.00 -10.53 -0.03
C LYS A 29 8.74 -10.45 -1.53
N ASN A 30 7.91 -11.33 -2.07
CA ASN A 30 7.73 -11.52 -3.51
C ASN A 30 6.49 -10.80 -4.05
N ARG A 31 5.43 -10.66 -3.23
CA ARG A 31 4.12 -10.14 -3.66
C ARG A 31 4.03 -8.61 -3.70
N GLY A 32 4.96 -7.90 -3.07
CA GLY A 32 4.93 -6.43 -3.05
C GLY A 32 3.71 -5.85 -2.34
N TRP A 33 3.57 -4.52 -2.40
CA TRP A 33 2.52 -3.79 -1.68
C TRP A 33 1.42 -3.25 -2.59
N LEU A 34 1.32 -3.66 -3.85
CA LEU A 34 0.32 -3.11 -4.80
C LEU A 34 -1.14 -3.26 -4.35
N VAL A 35 -1.47 -4.32 -3.60
CA VAL A 35 -2.83 -4.54 -3.10
C VAL A 35 -3.15 -3.64 -1.90
N VAL A 36 -2.15 -3.21 -1.13
CA VAL A 36 -2.33 -2.38 0.07
C VAL A 36 -3.03 -1.05 -0.26
N PRO A 37 -2.58 -0.25 -1.24
CA PRO A 37 -3.31 0.95 -1.67
C PRO A 37 -4.76 0.69 -2.05
N LEU A 38 -5.05 -0.41 -2.75
CA LEU A 38 -6.41 -0.74 -3.17
C LEU A 38 -7.30 -1.05 -1.97
N LEU A 39 -6.81 -1.83 -1.01
CA LEU A 39 -7.53 -2.14 0.21
C LEU A 39 -7.79 -0.88 1.03
N LEU A 40 -6.80 -0.01 1.20
CA LEU A 40 -6.94 1.24 1.95
C LEU A 40 -7.95 2.19 1.30
N THR A 41 -7.92 2.34 -0.03
CA THR A 41 -8.89 3.17 -0.76
C THR A 41 -10.32 2.61 -0.69
N ASN A 42 -10.45 1.28 -0.69
CA ASN A 42 -11.78 0.64 -0.63
C ASN A 42 -12.33 0.46 0.79
N SER A 43 -11.60 0.87 1.83
CA SER A 43 -11.99 0.70 3.23
C SER A 43 -12.14 2.06 3.92
N PRO A 44 -13.21 2.82 3.61
CA PRO A 44 -13.35 4.22 4.03
C PRO A 44 -13.47 4.41 5.55
N ASN A 45 -13.92 3.36 6.26
CA ASN A 45 -14.11 3.36 7.71
C ASN A 45 -13.02 2.58 8.45
N LEU A 46 -11.88 2.31 7.78
CA LEU A 46 -10.78 1.59 8.39
C LEU A 46 -10.15 2.42 9.50
N GLU A 47 -10.14 1.88 10.72
CA GLU A 47 -9.57 2.54 11.90
C GLU A 47 -8.22 1.93 12.30
N THR A 48 -8.07 0.62 12.16
CA THR A 48 -6.87 -0.10 12.59
C THR A 48 -6.19 -0.78 11.42
N LEU A 49 -4.91 -0.48 11.21
CA LEU A 49 -4.06 -1.16 10.24
C LEU A 49 -2.98 -1.96 10.99
N VAL A 50 -2.97 -3.28 10.77
CA VAL A 50 -1.97 -4.20 11.34
C VAL A 50 -1.07 -4.71 10.23
N ILE A 51 0.23 -4.49 10.36
CA ILE A 51 1.24 -4.93 9.41
C ILE A 51 2.17 -5.93 10.10
N LYS A 52 2.21 -7.17 9.60
CA LYS A 52 3.15 -8.20 10.06
C LYS A 52 4.34 -8.24 9.12
N GLY A 53 5.50 -7.83 9.62
CA GLY A 53 6.73 -7.68 8.85
C GLY A 53 6.68 -6.51 7.86
N LEU A 54 7.85 -6.02 7.47
CA LEU A 54 8.01 -4.98 6.43
C LEU A 54 8.91 -5.45 5.30
N VAL A 55 8.92 -6.76 5.07
CA VAL A 55 9.87 -7.39 4.16
C VAL A 55 9.31 -7.39 2.74
N HIS A 56 10.01 -6.72 1.85
CA HIS A 56 9.60 -6.53 0.47
C HIS A 56 10.83 -6.48 -0.45
N GLN A 57 10.85 -7.27 -1.52
CA GLN A 57 11.80 -7.11 -2.62
C GLN A 57 11.25 -6.07 -3.60
N VAL A 58 12.04 -5.07 -3.97
CA VAL A 58 11.63 -4.05 -4.94
C VAL A 58 11.23 -4.71 -6.27
N THR A 59 9.94 -4.73 -6.55
CA THR A 59 9.34 -5.21 -7.79
C THR A 59 8.78 -4.03 -8.61
N ASP A 60 8.17 -4.29 -9.77
CA ASP A 60 7.40 -3.28 -10.49
C ASP A 60 5.94 -3.17 -9.98
N ILE A 61 5.60 -3.87 -8.90
CA ILE A 61 4.26 -3.99 -8.30
C ILE A 61 4.22 -3.52 -6.83
N CYS A 62 4.90 -2.43 -6.49
CA CYS A 62 4.95 -1.96 -5.10
C CYS A 62 3.79 -1.01 -4.71
N GLY A 63 3.06 -0.44 -5.67
CA GLY A 63 2.06 0.60 -5.40
C GLY A 63 2.68 1.91 -4.88
N ASP A 64 1.83 2.87 -4.47
CA ASP A 64 2.26 4.16 -3.89
C ASP A 64 2.50 4.12 -2.37
N ALA A 65 2.13 3.02 -1.71
CA ALA A 65 2.44 2.78 -0.30
C ALA A 65 3.91 2.36 -0.06
N CYS A 66 4.69 2.00 -1.10
CA CYS A 66 6.15 1.80 -1.00
C CYS A 66 6.92 3.02 -1.56
N PRO A 67 8.02 3.46 -0.93
CA PRO A 67 8.98 4.42 -1.51
C PRO A 67 9.76 3.86 -2.70
N CYS A 68 9.55 2.59 -3.06
CA CYS A 68 10.16 1.92 -4.19
C CYS A 68 9.94 2.72 -5.48
N ILE A 69 11.01 3.35 -6.00
CA ILE A 69 10.96 3.96 -7.34
C ILE A 69 10.96 2.82 -8.36
N PRO A 70 9.91 2.63 -9.18
CA PRO A 70 9.94 1.61 -10.21
C PRO A 70 11.12 1.86 -11.15
N LYS A 71 12.00 0.87 -11.35
CA LYS A 71 13.11 0.98 -12.31
C LYS A 71 12.52 1.15 -13.72
N LYS A 72 12.47 2.41 -14.18
CA LYS A 72 12.19 2.92 -15.55
C LYS A 72 11.47 1.93 -16.50
N LYS A 73 10.13 1.89 -16.48
CA LYS A 73 9.34 1.59 -17.70
C LYS A 73 9.00 2.91 -18.40
N THR A 74 9.88 3.26 -19.34
CA THR A 74 9.73 4.15 -20.51
C THR A 74 8.89 5.43 -20.41
N LYS A 75 9.53 6.52 -20.83
CA LYS A 75 8.99 7.89 -20.99
C LYS A 75 7.68 8.00 -21.82
N LYS A 76 7.16 6.92 -22.44
CA LYS A 76 5.96 6.92 -23.28
C LYS A 76 4.63 6.96 -22.49
N ARG A 77 4.54 6.37 -21.29
CA ARG A 77 3.32 6.47 -20.45
C ARG A 77 3.22 7.77 -19.64
N ARG A 78 4.34 8.49 -19.48
CA ARG A 78 4.37 9.79 -18.77
C ARG A 78 3.56 10.89 -19.45
N LYS A 79 3.28 10.82 -20.77
CA LYS A 79 2.43 11.83 -21.43
C LYS A 79 0.92 11.66 -21.15
N LYS A 80 0.43 10.45 -20.81
CA LYS A 80 -1.01 10.23 -20.53
C LYS A 80 -1.35 10.21 -19.04
N LYS A 81 -0.36 10.12 -18.16
CA LYS A 81 -0.52 10.16 -16.68
C LYS A 81 0.18 11.38 -16.04
N LYS A 82 0.28 12.50 -16.77
CA LYS A 82 0.71 13.82 -16.25
C LYS A 82 -0.50 14.77 -16.19
N LYS A 83 -1.61 14.29 -15.65
CA LYS A 83 -2.84 15.06 -15.36
C LYS A 83 -3.66 14.35 -14.28
N LYS A 84 -3.04 14.19 -13.12
CA LYS A 84 -3.65 14.13 -11.78
C LYS A 84 -2.50 13.84 -10.83
N LYS A 85 -2.21 14.79 -9.95
CA LYS A 85 -1.43 14.53 -8.75
C LYS A 85 -2.31 13.56 -7.95
N ASP A 86 -2.22 12.26 -8.25
CA ASP A 86 -3.03 11.22 -7.61
C ASP A 86 -2.79 11.37 -6.11
N VAL A 87 -3.87 11.59 -5.38
CA VAL A 87 -3.85 11.68 -3.92
C VAL A 87 -3.37 10.31 -3.42
N CYS A 88 -2.33 10.29 -2.59
CA CYS A 88 -1.78 9.03 -2.07
C CYS A 88 -2.87 8.31 -1.27
N CYS A 89 -3.02 7.00 -1.44
CA CYS A 89 -4.02 6.20 -0.70
C CYS A 89 -3.93 6.40 0.83
N LEU A 90 -2.72 6.65 1.33
CA LEU A 90 -2.41 6.91 2.74
C LEU A 90 -2.92 8.27 3.23
N SER A 91 -3.08 9.23 2.32
CA SER A 91 -3.60 10.56 2.67
C SER A 91 -5.13 10.61 2.73
N THR A 92 -5.80 9.56 2.24
CA THR A 92 -7.27 9.42 2.25
C THR A 92 -7.79 8.44 3.31
N CYS A 93 -6.93 7.58 3.86
CA CYS A 93 -7.37 6.61 4.85
C CYS A 93 -7.52 7.25 6.24
N ARG A 94 -8.51 6.79 7.02
CA ARG A 94 -8.85 7.30 8.36
C ARG A 94 -8.29 6.42 9.48
N VAL A 95 -7.08 5.90 9.26
CA VAL A 95 -6.43 5.00 10.21
C VAL A 95 -6.09 5.80 11.48
N LYS A 96 -6.57 5.31 12.62
CA LYS A 96 -6.33 5.83 13.97
C LYS A 96 -5.24 5.05 14.68
N VAL A 97 -5.11 3.75 14.37
CA VAL A 97 -4.15 2.85 14.99
C VAL A 97 -3.34 2.14 13.92
N LEU A 98 -2.01 2.27 13.99
CA LEU A 98 -1.08 1.51 13.17
C LEU A 98 -0.27 0.57 14.07
N ASN A 99 -0.48 -0.74 13.92
CA ASN A 99 0.28 -1.76 14.63
C ASN A 99 1.25 -2.45 13.67
N ILE A 100 2.53 -2.50 14.05
CA ILE A 100 3.57 -3.13 13.24
C ILE A 100 4.32 -4.13 14.09
N SER A 101 4.30 -5.39 13.66
CA SER A 101 5.02 -6.48 14.30
C SER A 101 6.10 -7.03 13.37
N GLY A 102 7.12 -7.67 13.92
CA GLY A 102 8.22 -8.25 13.13
C GLY A 102 9.14 -7.21 12.45
N TYR A 103 9.10 -5.94 12.89
CA TYR A 103 10.00 -4.89 12.43
C TYR A 103 11.42 -5.14 12.95
N ARG A 104 12.38 -5.33 12.04
CA ARG A 104 13.78 -5.63 12.40
C ARG A 104 14.66 -4.39 12.49
N GLY A 105 14.13 -3.21 12.18
CA GLY A 105 14.88 -1.95 12.25
C GLY A 105 15.93 -1.77 11.16
N THR A 106 15.89 -2.57 10.08
CA THR A 106 16.84 -2.46 8.97
C THR A 106 16.68 -1.12 8.26
N THR A 107 17.74 -0.66 7.58
CA THR A 107 17.70 0.59 6.79
C THR A 107 16.57 0.61 5.75
N ARG A 108 16.20 -0.57 5.20
CA ARG A 108 15.09 -0.69 4.24
C ARG A 108 13.75 -0.47 4.92
N GLU A 109 13.50 -1.15 6.03
CA GLU A 109 12.24 -1.01 6.76
C GLU A 109 12.09 0.40 7.34
N ARG A 110 13.18 1.04 7.78
CA ARG A 110 13.18 2.45 8.21
C ARG A 110 12.71 3.40 7.10
N LYS A 111 13.22 3.23 5.88
CA LYS A 111 12.80 4.02 4.71
C LYS A 111 11.34 3.79 4.34
N GLN A 112 10.90 2.52 4.40
CA GLN A 112 9.49 2.15 4.20
C GLN A 112 8.61 2.87 5.21
N MET A 113 8.97 2.81 6.48
CA MET A 113 8.24 3.44 7.58
C MET A 113 8.17 4.94 7.41
N GLN A 114 9.29 5.58 7.11
CA GLN A 114 9.37 7.02 6.91
C GLN A 114 8.44 7.47 5.78
N HIS A 115 8.44 6.76 4.65
CA HIS A 115 7.52 7.03 3.54
C HIS A 115 6.06 6.81 3.93
N PHE A 116 5.77 5.70 4.60
CA PHE A 116 4.42 5.34 5.00
C PHE A 116 3.83 6.38 5.97
N LEU A 117 4.55 6.69 7.05
CA LEU A 117 4.14 7.65 8.07
C LEU A 117 4.09 9.09 7.56
N ALA A 118 4.99 9.49 6.66
CA ALA A 118 4.94 10.84 6.08
C ALA A 118 3.69 11.07 5.21
N ASN A 119 3.13 10.01 4.63
CA ASN A 119 1.93 10.10 3.78
C ASN A 119 0.64 9.71 4.51
N LEU A 120 0.74 9.08 5.68
CA LEU A 120 -0.39 8.70 6.50
C LEU A 120 -0.90 9.91 7.30
N LYS A 121 -2.10 10.40 6.96
CA LYS A 121 -2.77 11.43 7.76
C LYS A 121 -3.57 10.75 8.86
N MET A 122 -3.02 10.73 10.08
CA MET A 122 -3.76 10.29 11.25
C MET A 122 -4.79 11.37 11.61
N SER A 123 -6.08 11.02 11.57
CA SER A 123 -7.20 11.91 11.89
C SER A 123 -7.85 11.55 13.21
#